data_AF-A0A2N0QZ53-F1
#
_entry.id   AF-A0A2N0QZ53-F1
#
_cell.length_a   1.000
_cell.length_b   1.000
_cell.length_c   1.000
_cell.angle_alpha   90.00
_cell.angle_beta   90.00
_cell.angle_gamma   90.00
#
_symmetry.space_group_name_H-M   'P 1'
#
loop_
_entity.id
_entity.type
_entity.pdbx_description
1 polymer ?
#
loop_
_entity_poly.entity_id
_entity_poly.type
_entity_poly.pdbx_seq_one_letter_code
_entity_poly.pdbx_strand_id
1 'polypeptide(L)'
;MLEEADADLIGFFDELFRQATLASINNKYINGIKADIGLYLETSEVSASSIDILANIGLSVSRKTVNRQKTFISENHQYTVNNYCLQNIENMFILNIDNYHYIYRRNQLTLLKIYDINHFVTILLNSNPNIPKIPYYELHNIPIHNPKDVDFKLIINYINVNFISKLEKELRSMKNNKLVDFILYPLHNTKDYIEFANILFKVFEKIEQKDYFNNFIIPTICD
;
A
#
# COMPACT_ATOMS: atom_id res chain seq x y z
N MET A 1 -9.83 -49.26 -27.36
CA MET A 1 -10.46 -48.20 -26.51
C MET A 1 -11.95 -48.13 -26.83
N LEU A 2 -12.82 -47.70 -25.92
CA LEU A 2 -14.28 -47.64 -26.15
C LEU A 2 -14.67 -46.86 -27.42
N GLU A 3 -13.91 -45.81 -27.77
CA GLU A 3 -14.11 -45.02 -29.00
C GLU A 3 -13.64 -45.72 -30.29
N GLU A 4 -12.79 -46.76 -30.18
CA GLU A 4 -12.39 -47.58 -31.34
C GLU A 4 -13.40 -48.71 -31.62
N ALA A 5 -14.26 -49.01 -30.65
CA ALA A 5 -15.26 -50.07 -30.73
C ALA A 5 -16.64 -49.57 -31.21
N ASP A 6 -16.89 -48.27 -31.13
CA ASP A 6 -18.15 -47.63 -31.51
C ASP A 6 -17.88 -46.25 -32.14
N ALA A 7 -18.26 -46.09 -33.40
CA ALA A 7 -18.06 -44.85 -34.15
C ALA A 7 -18.87 -43.67 -33.57
N ASP A 8 -19.95 -43.94 -32.85
CA ASP A 8 -20.79 -42.92 -32.20
C ASP A 8 -20.12 -42.34 -30.94
N LEU A 9 -19.10 -43.03 -30.40
CA LEU A 9 -18.33 -42.58 -29.23
C LEU A 9 -17.07 -41.78 -29.59
N ILE A 10 -16.73 -41.65 -30.88
CA ILE A 10 -15.54 -40.91 -31.31
C ILE A 10 -15.64 -39.44 -30.88
N GLY A 11 -14.69 -38.98 -30.05
CA GLY A 11 -14.62 -37.61 -29.55
C GLY A 11 -15.51 -37.34 -28.33
N PHE A 12 -16.21 -38.35 -27.81
CA PHE A 12 -17.04 -38.23 -26.61
C PHE A 12 -16.21 -37.82 -25.38
N PHE A 13 -15.03 -38.43 -25.18
CA PHE A 13 -14.18 -38.08 -24.03
C PHE A 13 -13.57 -36.68 -24.16
N ASP A 14 -13.27 -36.23 -25.38
CA ASP A 14 -12.78 -34.86 -25.64
C ASP A 14 -13.86 -33.80 -25.34
N GLU A 15 -15.09 -34.03 -25.79
CA GLU A 15 -16.25 -33.18 -25.49
C GLU A 15 -16.52 -33.13 -23.97
N LEU A 16 -16.49 -34.29 -23.30
CA LEU A 16 -16.66 -34.40 -21.84
C LEU A 16 -15.57 -33.62 -21.09
N PHE A 17 -14.31 -33.77 -21.49
CA PHE A 17 -13.19 -33.04 -20.90
C PHE A 17 -13.32 -31.52 -21.11
N ARG A 18 -13.75 -31.10 -22.30
CA ARG A 18 -13.98 -29.68 -22.63
C ARG A 18 -15.11 -29.07 -21.79
N GLN A 19 -16.21 -29.80 -21.59
CA GLN A 19 -17.31 -29.32 -20.74
C GLN A 19 -16.92 -29.25 -19.26
N ALA A 20 -16.19 -30.26 -18.76
CA ALA A 20 -15.70 -30.27 -17.38
C ALA A 20 -14.74 -29.10 -17.10
N THR A 21 -13.84 -28.78 -18.04
CA THR A 21 -12.91 -27.65 -17.92
C THR A 21 -13.64 -26.30 -17.91
N LEU A 22 -14.61 -26.09 -18.81
CA LEU A 22 -15.46 -24.89 -18.83
C LEU A 22 -16.24 -24.72 -17.52
N ALA A 23 -16.86 -25.80 -17.01
CA ALA A 23 -17.57 -25.77 -15.75
C ALA A 23 -16.65 -25.42 -14.57
N SER A 24 -15.44 -25.98 -14.53
CA SER A 24 -14.43 -25.68 -13.51
C SER A 24 -14.01 -24.20 -13.54
N ILE A 25 -13.79 -23.64 -14.74
CA ILE A 25 -13.48 -22.22 -14.92
C ILE A 25 -14.62 -21.35 -14.40
N ASN A 26 -15.87 -21.64 -14.80
CA ASN A 26 -17.05 -20.91 -14.35
C ASN A 26 -17.21 -20.98 -12.82
N ASN A 27 -17.00 -22.15 -12.23
CA ASN A 27 -17.05 -22.32 -10.78
C ASN A 27 -16.00 -21.48 -10.06
N LYS A 28 -14.77 -21.38 -10.61
CA LYS A 28 -13.72 -20.52 -10.07
C LYS A 28 -14.14 -19.04 -10.09
N TYR A 29 -14.68 -18.56 -11.22
CA TYR A 29 -15.16 -17.18 -11.33
C TYR A 29 -16.30 -16.89 -10.37
N ILE A 30 -17.32 -17.76 -10.32
CA ILE A 30 -18.46 -17.62 -9.41
C ILE A 30 -18.00 -17.59 -7.95
N ASN A 31 -17.06 -18.46 -7.57
CA ASN A 31 -16.52 -18.48 -6.20
C ASN A 31 -15.70 -17.21 -5.89
N GLY A 32 -14.99 -16.65 -6.87
CA GLY A 32 -14.33 -15.35 -6.76
C GLY A 32 -15.34 -14.22 -6.49
N ILE A 33 -16.41 -14.14 -7.27
CA ILE A 33 -17.47 -13.12 -7.08
C ILE A 33 -18.11 -13.25 -5.69
N LYS A 34 -18.40 -14.48 -5.24
CA LYS A 34 -18.95 -14.71 -3.89
C LYS A 34 -18.00 -14.25 -2.79
N ALA A 35 -16.69 -14.42 -2.99
CA ALA A 35 -15.68 -13.91 -2.07
C ALA A 35 -15.68 -12.38 -2.01
N ASP A 36 -15.71 -11.72 -3.17
CA ASP A 36 -15.76 -10.26 -3.26
C ASP A 36 -17.03 -9.69 -2.60
N ILE A 37 -18.19 -10.33 -2.82
CA ILE A 37 -19.45 -10.00 -2.13
C ILE A 37 -19.28 -10.16 -0.62
N GLY A 38 -18.69 -11.26 -0.14
CA GLY A 38 -18.45 -11.49 1.28
C GLY A 38 -17.56 -10.42 1.92
N LEU A 39 -16.48 -10.02 1.23
CA LEU A 39 -15.61 -8.92 1.66
C LEU A 39 -16.36 -7.59 1.68
N TYR A 40 -17.13 -7.29 0.65
CA TYR A 40 -17.92 -6.06 0.55
C TYR A 40 -18.95 -5.93 1.68
N LEU A 41 -19.68 -7.01 1.98
CA LEU A 41 -20.66 -7.05 3.07
C LEU A 41 -20.00 -6.79 4.42
N GLU A 42 -18.85 -7.42 4.68
CA GLU A 42 -18.07 -7.19 5.90
C GLU A 42 -17.61 -5.73 6.01
N THR A 43 -17.12 -5.13 4.91
CA THR A 43 -16.73 -3.70 4.90
C THR A 43 -17.92 -2.75 5.02
N SER A 44 -19.12 -3.22 4.69
CA SER A 44 -20.38 -2.49 4.88
C SER A 44 -21.00 -2.72 6.26
N GLU A 45 -20.22 -3.27 7.20
CA GLU A 45 -20.62 -3.55 8.59
C GLU A 45 -21.83 -4.49 8.71
N VAL A 46 -22.06 -5.33 7.71
CA VAL A 46 -23.13 -6.34 7.75
C VAL A 46 -22.83 -7.36 8.83
N SER A 47 -23.86 -7.72 9.62
CA SER A 47 -23.70 -8.66 10.74
C SER A 47 -23.17 -10.02 10.29
N ALA A 48 -22.38 -10.68 11.15
CA ALA A 48 -21.83 -12.00 10.85
C ALA A 48 -22.92 -13.04 10.53
N SER A 49 -24.05 -13.00 11.23
CA SER A 49 -25.19 -13.88 10.98
C SER A 49 -25.84 -13.60 9.61
N SER A 50 -25.96 -12.33 9.21
CA SER A 50 -26.45 -11.96 7.89
C SER A 50 -25.51 -12.44 6.77
N ILE A 51 -24.19 -12.33 6.95
CA ILE A 51 -23.20 -12.86 6.01
C ILE A 51 -23.34 -14.38 5.87
N ASP A 52 -23.47 -15.11 6.98
CA ASP A 52 -23.63 -16.55 6.96
C ASP A 52 -24.99 -16.99 6.36
N ILE A 53 -26.07 -16.22 6.55
CA ILE A 53 -27.35 -16.44 5.86
C ILE A 53 -27.16 -16.33 4.34
N LEU A 54 -26.52 -15.26 3.87
CA LEU A 54 -26.25 -15.04 2.44
C LEU A 54 -25.33 -16.13 1.85
N ALA A 55 -24.40 -16.64 2.65
CA ALA A 55 -23.57 -17.78 2.27
C ALA A 55 -24.39 -19.08 2.16
N ASN A 56 -25.27 -19.34 3.13
CA ASN A 56 -26.11 -20.54 3.17
C ASN A 56 -27.10 -20.61 2.00
N ILE A 57 -27.61 -19.47 1.53
CA ILE A 57 -28.45 -19.40 0.32
C ILE A 57 -27.63 -19.34 -0.98
N GLY A 58 -26.30 -19.38 -0.89
CA GLY A 58 -25.40 -19.48 -2.04
C GLY A 58 -25.04 -18.17 -2.74
N LEU A 59 -25.36 -17.01 -2.17
CA LEU A 59 -25.08 -15.68 -2.74
C LEU A 59 -23.71 -15.11 -2.36
N SER A 60 -23.12 -15.59 -1.26
CA SER A 60 -21.85 -15.11 -0.71
C SER A 60 -20.98 -16.27 -0.20
N VAL A 61 -19.82 -15.95 0.36
CA VAL A 61 -19.02 -16.87 1.20
C VAL A 61 -19.31 -16.65 2.68
N SER A 62 -19.05 -17.67 3.49
CA SER A 62 -19.25 -17.58 4.95
C SER A 62 -18.34 -16.55 5.60
N ARG A 63 -18.75 -16.03 6.76
CA ARG A 63 -17.97 -15.09 7.57
C ARG A 63 -16.55 -15.61 7.86
N LYS A 64 -16.43 -16.93 8.10
CA LYS A 64 -15.15 -17.61 8.30
C LYS A 64 -14.23 -17.51 7.08
N THR A 65 -14.78 -17.62 5.88
CA THR A 65 -14.01 -17.51 4.63
C THR A 65 -13.54 -16.08 4.41
N VAL A 66 -14.40 -15.09 4.65
CA VAL A 66 -14.04 -13.67 4.62
C VAL A 66 -12.87 -13.37 5.57
N ASN A 67 -12.94 -13.86 6.82
CA ASN A 67 -11.85 -13.67 7.79
C ASN A 67 -10.52 -14.25 7.32
N ARG A 68 -10.54 -15.46 6.76
CA ARG A 68 -9.32 -16.08 6.20
C ARG A 68 -8.73 -15.24 5.06
N GLN A 69 -9.58 -14.71 4.18
CA GLN A 69 -9.14 -13.84 3.10
C GLN A 69 -8.54 -12.54 3.62
N LYS A 70 -9.13 -11.91 4.64
CA LYS A 70 -8.55 -10.72 5.28
C LYS A 70 -7.16 -11.01 5.86
N THR A 71 -6.99 -12.14 6.55
CA THR A 71 -5.68 -12.56 7.06
C THR A 71 -4.68 -12.73 5.92
N PHE A 72 -5.06 -13.47 4.87
CA PHE A 72 -4.21 -13.67 3.70
C PHE A 72 -3.83 -12.35 3.00
N ILE A 73 -4.79 -11.43 2.84
CA ILE A 73 -4.55 -10.10 2.24
C ILE A 73 -3.57 -9.31 3.11
N SER A 74 -3.73 -9.33 4.43
CA SER A 74 -2.85 -8.63 5.37
C SER A 74 -1.40 -9.17 5.30
N GLU A 75 -1.25 -10.48 5.35
CA GLU A 75 0.06 -11.15 5.26
C GLU A 75 0.73 -10.88 3.90
N ASN A 76 -0.04 -10.99 2.81
CA ASN A 76 0.45 -10.70 1.46
C ASN A 76 0.80 -9.22 1.30
N HIS A 77 0.03 -8.29 1.87
CA HIS A 77 0.33 -6.87 1.86
C HIS A 77 1.69 -6.60 2.49
N GLN A 78 1.93 -7.12 3.69
CA GLN A 78 3.22 -6.98 4.37
C GLN A 78 4.37 -7.52 3.52
N TYR A 79 4.21 -8.70 2.91
CA TYR A 79 5.21 -9.26 2.01
C TYR A 79 5.49 -8.34 0.81
N THR A 80 4.45 -7.82 0.16
CA THR A 80 4.60 -6.96 -1.01
C THR A 80 5.22 -5.60 -0.68
N VAL A 81 4.95 -5.03 0.50
CA VAL A 81 5.61 -3.82 0.99
C VAL A 81 7.09 -4.10 1.23
N ASN A 82 7.44 -5.18 1.93
CA ASN A 82 8.83 -5.54 2.17
C ASN A 82 9.60 -5.76 0.87
N ASN A 83 9.04 -6.51 -0.08
CA ASN A 83 9.67 -6.73 -1.38
C ASN A 83 9.87 -5.42 -2.15
N TYR A 84 8.88 -4.51 -2.10
CA TYR A 84 9.02 -3.18 -2.68
C TYR A 84 10.21 -2.41 -2.09
N CYS A 85 10.34 -2.40 -0.75
CA CYS A 85 11.46 -1.77 -0.07
C CYS A 85 12.81 -2.37 -0.52
N LEU A 86 12.93 -3.70 -0.56
CA LEU A 86 14.18 -4.37 -0.95
C LEU A 86 14.62 -3.99 -2.37
N GLN A 87 13.66 -3.92 -3.30
CA GLN A 87 13.94 -3.61 -4.71
C GLN A 87 14.25 -2.13 -4.94
N ASN A 88 13.74 -1.24 -4.09
CA ASN A 88 13.71 0.19 -4.36
C ASN A 88 14.43 1.06 -3.34
N ILE A 89 15.05 0.46 -2.30
CA ILE A 89 15.63 1.20 -1.17
C ILE A 89 16.54 2.35 -1.62
N GLU A 90 17.21 2.13 -2.74
CA GLU A 90 18.13 3.05 -3.36
C GLU A 90 17.50 4.39 -3.77
N ASN A 91 16.26 4.42 -4.23
CA ASN A 91 15.65 5.66 -4.70
C ASN A 91 14.36 5.96 -3.93
N MET A 92 14.25 5.41 -2.72
CA MET A 92 13.04 5.43 -1.93
C MET A 92 12.94 6.71 -1.09
N PHE A 93 11.73 7.25 -1.01
CA PHE A 93 11.37 8.29 -0.06
C PHE A 93 10.01 7.99 0.56
N ILE A 94 9.82 8.46 1.79
CA ILE A 94 8.60 8.27 2.55
C ILE A 94 7.75 9.52 2.41
N LEU A 95 6.51 9.31 2.05
CA LEU A 95 5.50 10.33 1.98
C LEU A 95 4.49 10.07 3.10
N ASN A 96 4.49 10.96 4.07
CA ASN A 96 3.44 11.04 5.06
C ASN A 96 2.42 12.08 4.57
N ILE A 97 1.22 11.61 4.23
CA ILE A 97 0.13 12.48 3.81
C ILE A 97 -0.91 12.49 4.92
N ASP A 98 -0.85 13.52 5.76
CA ASP A 98 -1.80 13.80 6.84
C ASP A 98 -3.16 14.26 6.29
N ASN A 99 -3.13 15.01 5.18
CA ASN A 99 -4.33 15.69 4.71
C ASN A 99 -4.98 14.96 3.52
N TYR A 100 -5.67 13.86 3.80
CA TYR A 100 -6.54 13.17 2.83
C TYR A 100 -7.46 14.16 2.07
N HIS A 101 -7.85 15.28 2.69
CA HIS A 101 -8.68 16.31 2.06
C HIS A 101 -7.99 17.09 0.93
N TYR A 102 -6.65 17.20 0.91
CA TYR A 102 -5.92 18.01 -0.06
C TYR A 102 -5.73 17.31 -1.42
N ILE A 103 -5.65 15.97 -1.44
CA ILE A 103 -5.40 15.20 -2.67
C ILE A 103 -6.64 15.12 -3.57
N TYR A 104 -7.85 15.08 -2.99
CA TYR A 104 -9.08 14.80 -3.74
C TYR A 104 -10.04 15.98 -3.90
N ARG A 105 -9.81 17.14 -3.27
CA ARG A 105 -10.67 18.33 -3.45
C ARG A 105 -9.92 19.53 -3.99
N ARG A 106 -10.15 19.83 -5.28
CA ARG A 106 -9.94 21.16 -5.89
C ARG A 106 -10.84 22.28 -5.33
N ASN A 107 -11.71 21.96 -4.37
CA ASN A 107 -12.64 22.92 -3.78
C ASN A 107 -12.15 23.30 -2.38
N GLN A 108 -11.61 24.51 -2.29
CA GLN A 108 -11.43 25.38 -1.11
C GLN A 108 -12.09 24.86 0.19
N LEU A 109 -11.28 24.68 1.23
CA LEU A 109 -11.75 24.52 2.59
C LEU A 109 -12.37 25.85 3.06
N THR A 110 -13.69 25.87 3.28
CA THR A 110 -14.30 26.84 4.19
C THR A 110 -13.77 26.57 5.60
N LEU A 111 -13.32 27.61 6.31
CA LEU A 111 -12.71 27.66 7.65
C LEU A 111 -13.34 26.81 8.78
N LEU A 112 -14.45 26.10 8.56
CA LEU A 112 -15.25 25.40 9.56
C LEU A 112 -14.98 23.88 9.67
N LYS A 113 -14.03 23.31 8.90
CA LYS A 113 -13.72 21.85 8.94
C LYS A 113 -12.29 21.51 9.32
N ILE A 114 -11.58 22.43 9.98
CA ILE A 114 -10.19 22.22 10.46
C ILE A 114 -10.19 21.40 11.78
N TYR A 115 -11.37 21.08 12.33
CA TYR A 115 -11.54 20.45 13.64
C TYR A 115 -12.33 19.13 13.60
N ASP A 116 -12.27 18.39 12.48
CA ASP A 116 -12.79 17.02 12.52
C ASP A 116 -11.79 16.13 13.27
N ILE A 117 -12.29 15.36 14.23
CA ILE A 117 -11.50 14.72 15.30
C ILE A 117 -10.65 13.55 14.77
N ASN A 118 -10.92 13.11 13.54
CA ASN A 118 -10.35 11.90 12.95
C ASN A 118 -9.47 12.24 11.73
N HIS A 119 -8.22 12.62 11.97
CA HIS A 119 -7.21 12.76 10.93
C HIS A 119 -6.64 11.37 10.59
N PHE A 120 -6.58 11.07 9.30
CA PHE A 120 -5.97 9.83 8.83
C PHE A 120 -4.68 10.13 8.12
N VAL A 121 -3.64 9.47 8.60
CA VAL A 121 -2.32 9.54 8.05
C VAL A 121 -2.15 8.40 7.04
N THR A 122 -1.88 8.76 5.79
CA THR A 122 -1.50 7.81 4.75
C THR A 122 0.02 7.74 4.63
N ILE A 123 0.59 6.57 4.86
CA ILE A 123 2.03 6.34 4.67
C ILE A 123 2.23 5.70 3.30
N LEU A 124 2.89 6.43 2.39
CA LEU A 124 3.29 5.91 1.09
C LEU A 124 4.82 5.83 1.00
N LEU A 125 5.31 4.78 0.39
CA LEU A 125 6.67 4.74 -0.16
C LEU A 125 6.61 5.14 -1.60
N ASN A 126 7.50 6.02 -2.02
CA ASN A 126 7.71 6.30 -3.43
C ASN A 126 9.12 5.92 -3.84
N SER A 127 9.28 5.39 -5.05
CA SER A 127 10.60 5.24 -5.64
C SER A 127 10.63 5.79 -7.06
N ASN A 128 11.39 6.88 -7.25
CA ASN A 128 11.63 7.42 -8.59
C ASN A 128 13.09 7.19 -8.96
N PRO A 129 13.41 6.40 -10.00
CA PRO A 129 14.80 6.18 -10.42
C PRO A 129 15.51 7.46 -10.87
N ASN A 130 14.77 8.55 -11.16
CA ASN A 130 15.34 9.85 -11.54
C ASN A 130 15.72 10.74 -10.35
N ILE A 131 15.37 10.34 -9.13
CA ILE A 131 15.73 11.02 -7.89
C ILE A 131 16.94 10.28 -7.30
N PRO A 132 18.12 10.91 -7.18
CA PRO A 132 19.31 10.26 -6.66
C PRO A 132 19.17 9.96 -5.16
N LYS A 133 19.92 8.99 -4.65
CA LYS A 133 20.13 8.79 -3.20
C LYS A 133 20.56 10.07 -2.51
N ILE A 134 20.11 10.28 -1.28
CA ILE A 134 20.69 11.28 -0.39
C ILE A 134 21.82 10.59 0.39
N PRO A 135 23.10 10.89 0.11
CA PRO A 135 24.20 10.35 0.89
C PRO A 135 24.12 10.89 2.32
N TYR A 136 24.46 10.08 3.32
CA TYR A 136 24.52 10.56 4.70
C TYR A 136 25.65 11.58 4.89
N TYR A 137 26.70 11.51 4.07
CA TYR A 137 27.86 12.38 4.09
C TYR A 137 27.97 13.21 2.80
N GLU A 138 28.30 14.50 2.94
CA GLU A 138 28.67 15.38 1.83
C GLU A 138 30.10 15.11 1.33
N LEU A 139 30.50 15.80 0.25
CA LEU A 139 31.90 15.91 -0.16
C LEU A 139 32.71 16.40 1.06
N HIS A 140 33.75 15.66 1.46
CA HIS A 140 34.57 15.86 2.68
C HIS A 140 34.09 15.22 3.99
N ASN A 141 33.21 14.20 3.95
CA ASN A 141 32.77 13.40 5.13
C ASN A 141 32.02 14.20 6.21
N ILE A 142 31.42 15.33 5.85
CA ILE A 142 30.55 16.07 6.76
C ILE A 142 29.15 15.43 6.69
N PRO A 143 28.56 14.99 7.81
CA PRO A 143 27.21 14.44 7.78
C PRO A 143 26.20 15.51 7.33
N ILE A 144 25.29 15.17 6.41
CA ILE A 144 24.17 16.04 6.00
C ILE A 144 23.28 16.36 7.21
N HIS A 145 23.20 15.43 8.17
CA HIS A 145 22.62 15.75 9.47
C HIS A 145 23.45 16.82 10.15
N ASN A 146 22.90 18.03 10.28
CA ASN A 146 23.53 19.20 10.89
C ASN A 146 22.98 19.43 12.31
N PRO A 147 23.41 18.66 13.33
CA PRO A 147 22.86 18.75 14.69
C PRO A 147 23.16 20.09 15.38
N LYS A 148 23.97 20.96 14.75
CA LYS A 148 24.41 22.25 15.30
C LYS A 148 23.85 23.43 14.50
N ASP A 149 23.00 23.19 13.50
CA ASP A 149 22.38 24.20 12.62
C ASP A 149 23.37 25.18 11.94
N VAL A 150 24.65 24.79 11.82
CA VAL A 150 25.74 25.72 11.44
C VAL A 150 25.60 26.24 10.00
N ASP A 151 24.82 25.57 9.14
CA ASP A 151 24.59 25.99 7.74
C ASP A 151 23.35 25.33 7.09
N PHE A 152 22.21 25.35 7.80
CA PHE A 152 20.96 24.75 7.29
C PHE A 152 20.50 25.34 5.94
N LYS A 153 20.96 26.54 5.58
CA LYS A 153 20.55 27.26 4.38
C LYS A 153 21.14 26.68 3.09
N LEU A 154 22.40 26.23 3.13
CA LEU A 154 23.01 25.50 2.02
C LEU A 154 22.35 24.12 1.83
N ILE A 155 22.05 23.43 2.93
CA ILE A 155 21.36 22.14 2.92
C ILE A 155 19.97 22.28 2.28
N ILE A 156 19.20 23.30 2.67
CA ILE A 156 17.88 23.61 2.09
C ILE A 156 18.00 23.88 0.59
N ASN A 157 18.99 24.66 0.15
CA ASN A 157 19.15 24.96 -1.27
C ASN A 157 19.47 23.70 -2.10
N TYR A 158 20.34 22.82 -1.58
CA TYR A 158 20.66 21.55 -2.23
C TYR A 158 19.42 20.65 -2.34
N ILE A 159 18.65 20.53 -1.26
CA ILE A 159 17.41 19.72 -1.22
C ILE A 159 16.35 20.32 -2.17
N ASN A 160 16.13 21.62 -2.13
CA ASN A 160 15.10 22.27 -2.97
C ASN A 160 15.37 22.11 -4.46
N VAL A 161 16.61 22.36 -4.90
CA VAL A 161 16.99 22.32 -6.32
C VAL A 161 16.97 20.89 -6.85
N ASN A 162 17.58 19.95 -6.12
CA ASN A 162 17.82 18.61 -6.63
C ASN A 162 16.69 17.61 -6.34
N PHE A 163 15.88 17.85 -5.29
CA PHE A 163 14.89 16.89 -4.79
C PHE A 163 13.46 17.42 -4.90
N ILE A 164 13.12 18.54 -4.25
CA ILE A 164 11.71 18.99 -4.12
C ILE A 164 11.06 19.26 -5.48
N SER A 165 11.75 19.96 -6.39
CA SER A 165 11.24 20.28 -7.72
C SER A 165 10.87 19.06 -8.56
N LYS A 166 11.62 17.96 -8.43
CA LYS A 166 11.35 16.68 -9.10
C LYS A 166 10.23 15.91 -8.41
N LEU A 167 10.15 16.02 -7.09
CA LEU A 167 9.25 15.26 -6.24
C LEU A 167 7.80 15.76 -6.35
N GLU A 168 7.57 17.07 -6.44
CA GLU A 168 6.24 17.65 -6.69
C GLU A 168 5.56 17.10 -7.95
N LYS A 169 6.34 16.85 -9.01
CA LYS A 169 5.83 16.29 -10.27
C LYS A 169 5.40 14.84 -10.12
N GLU A 170 6.14 14.05 -9.33
CA GLU A 170 5.85 12.64 -9.07
C GLU A 170 4.64 12.45 -8.16
N LEU A 171 4.53 13.26 -7.11
CA LEU A 171 3.41 13.24 -6.15
C LEU A 171 2.06 13.34 -6.85
N ARG A 172 1.96 14.13 -7.92
CA ARG A 172 0.72 14.28 -8.70
C ARG A 172 0.35 13.04 -9.51
N SER A 173 1.32 12.21 -9.86
CA SER A 173 1.11 11.07 -10.78
C SER A 173 0.69 9.78 -10.08
N MET A 174 1.07 9.61 -8.80
CA MET A 174 0.91 8.40 -8.00
C MET A 174 1.48 7.09 -8.61
N LYS A 175 2.25 7.16 -9.71
CA LYS A 175 2.65 5.97 -10.49
C LYS A 175 3.65 5.06 -9.79
N ASN A 176 4.46 5.62 -8.89
CA ASN A 176 5.54 4.91 -8.21
C ASN A 176 5.31 4.84 -6.70
N ASN A 177 4.04 4.76 -6.27
CA ASN A 177 3.70 4.72 -4.86
C ASN A 177 3.31 3.31 -4.42
N LYS A 178 3.77 2.94 -3.22
CA LYS A 178 3.34 1.76 -2.49
C LYS A 178 2.73 2.19 -1.17
N LEU A 179 1.44 1.89 -0.98
CA LEU A 179 0.79 2.07 0.31
C LEU A 179 1.44 1.16 1.34
N VAL A 180 1.84 1.73 2.47
CA VAL A 180 2.36 0.99 3.63
C VAL A 180 1.25 0.80 4.63
N ASP A 181 0.66 1.90 5.10
CA ASP A 181 -0.35 1.89 6.14
C ASP A 181 -1.28 3.11 6.07
N PHE A 182 -2.42 3.00 6.74
CA PHE A 182 -3.41 4.06 6.91
C PHE A 182 -3.84 4.11 8.37
N ILE A 183 -3.36 5.12 9.10
CA ILE A 183 -3.43 5.18 10.56
C ILE A 183 -4.29 6.36 10.97
N LEU A 184 -5.26 6.13 11.87
CA LEU A 184 -5.97 7.20 12.54
C LEU A 184 -5.01 7.85 13.56
N TYR A 185 -4.55 9.07 13.29
CA TYR A 185 -3.60 9.74 14.18
C TYR A 185 -3.79 11.27 14.14
N PRO A 186 -3.92 11.93 15.30
CA PRO A 186 -4.13 13.36 15.36
C PRO A 186 -2.80 14.09 15.13
N LEU A 187 -2.51 14.58 13.92
CA LEU A 187 -1.28 15.35 13.64
C LEU A 187 -1.51 16.86 13.86
N HIS A 188 -1.89 17.25 15.08
CA HIS A 188 -2.29 18.64 15.38
C HIS A 188 -1.15 19.51 15.89
N ASN A 189 -0.14 18.91 16.51
CA ASN A 189 0.95 19.64 17.13
C ASN A 189 2.28 18.88 17.01
N THR A 190 3.39 19.57 17.31
CA THR A 190 4.74 19.02 17.18
C THR A 190 4.95 17.72 17.99
N LYS A 191 4.33 17.58 19.16
CA LYS A 191 4.43 16.35 19.96
C LYS A 191 3.78 15.18 19.22
N ASP A 192 2.62 15.40 18.61
CA ASP A 192 1.94 14.37 17.83
C ASP A 192 2.79 13.94 16.63
N TYR A 193 3.44 14.88 15.93
CA TYR A 193 4.37 14.58 14.84
C TYR A 193 5.58 13.75 15.31
N ILE A 194 6.15 14.07 16.47
CA ILE A 194 7.27 13.30 17.04
C ILE A 194 6.82 11.88 17.39
N GLU A 195 5.64 11.73 17.99
CA GLU A 195 5.10 10.43 18.37
C GLU A 195 4.73 9.60 17.13
N PHE A 196 4.13 10.22 16.11
CA PHE A 196 3.88 9.59 14.81
C PHE A 196 5.18 9.16 14.12
N ALA A 197 6.24 9.97 14.15
CA ALA A 197 7.54 9.58 13.59
C ALA A 197 8.07 8.30 14.25
N ASN A 198 7.88 8.11 15.56
CA ASN A 198 8.24 6.86 16.23
C ASN A 198 7.41 5.67 15.76
N ILE A 199 6.12 5.86 15.43
CA ILE A 199 5.27 4.83 14.84
C ILE A 199 5.80 4.47 13.44
N LEU A 200 6.10 5.48 12.62
CA LEU A 200 6.70 5.31 11.30
C LEU A 200 8.01 4.53 11.38
N PHE A 201 8.90 4.86 12.33
CA PHE A 201 10.15 4.13 12.54
C PHE A 201 9.92 2.66 12.89
N LYS A 202 8.94 2.32 13.74
CA LYS A 202 8.60 0.92 14.05
C LYS A 202 8.06 0.14 12.86
N VAL A 203 7.32 0.80 11.97
CA VAL A 203 6.85 0.19 10.72
C VAL A 203 8.05 -0.22 9.86
N PHE A 204 9.11 0.59 9.87
CA PHE A 204 10.30 0.40 9.04
C PHE A 204 11.49 -0.29 9.70
N GLU A 205 11.54 -0.46 11.03
CA GLU A 205 12.53 -1.31 11.72
C GLU A 205 12.52 -2.75 11.20
N LYS A 206 11.40 -3.18 10.61
CA LYS A 206 11.26 -4.47 9.93
C LYS A 206 12.00 -4.56 8.60
N ILE A 207 12.43 -3.44 8.02
CA ILE A 207 13.33 -3.43 6.87
C ILE A 207 14.74 -3.67 7.41
N GLU A 208 15.18 -4.93 7.43
CA GLU A 208 16.51 -5.35 7.87
C GLU A 208 17.62 -4.88 6.91
N GLN A 209 17.84 -3.57 6.77
CA GLN A 209 18.91 -3.00 5.94
C GLN A 209 19.77 -2.01 6.73
N LYS A 210 20.36 -2.48 7.84
CA LYS A 210 21.25 -1.69 8.69
C LYS A 210 22.42 -1.07 7.90
N ASP A 211 22.91 -1.75 6.86
CA ASP A 211 24.03 -1.28 6.06
C ASP A 211 23.68 -0.08 5.15
N TYR A 212 22.43 0.04 4.72
CA TYR A 212 21.98 1.17 3.89
C TYR A 212 22.01 2.47 4.70
N PHE A 213 21.44 2.44 5.91
CA PHE A 213 21.34 3.62 6.78
C PHE A 213 22.67 4.12 7.34
N ASN A 214 23.75 3.33 7.22
CA ASN A 214 25.10 3.80 7.53
C ASN A 214 25.63 4.81 6.51
N ASN A 215 25.11 4.79 5.28
CA ASN A 215 25.65 5.54 4.15
C ASN A 215 24.64 6.48 3.49
N PHE A 216 23.34 6.25 3.67
CA PHE A 216 22.28 6.95 2.96
C PHE A 216 21.09 7.27 3.87
N ILE A 217 20.33 8.30 3.49
CA ILE A 217 19.14 8.77 4.20
C ILE A 217 17.91 8.53 3.32
N ILE A 218 16.82 8.05 3.93
CA ILE A 218 15.49 8.03 3.31
C ILE A 218 14.77 9.30 3.76
N PRO A 219 14.48 10.25 2.85
CA PRO A 219 13.78 11.46 3.24
C PRO A 219 12.32 11.12 3.55
N THR A 220 11.82 11.66 4.66
CA THR A 220 10.40 11.65 5.01
C THR A 220 9.85 13.04 4.76
N ILE A 221 8.82 13.12 3.94
CA ILE A 221 8.12 14.36 3.64
C ILE A 221 6.79 14.32 4.37
N CYS A 222 6.61 15.28 5.25
CA CYS A 222 5.38 15.56 5.97
C CYS A 222 4.88 16.93 5.54
N ASP A 223 3.56 17.12 5.52
CA ASP A 223 2.94 18.45 5.48
C ASP A 223 3.20 19.23 6.79
#